data_AF-A0AAN8LM65-F1
#
_entry.id   AF-A0AAN8LM65-F1
#
_cell.length_a   1.000
_cell.length_b   1.000
_cell.length_c   1.000
_cell.angle_alpha   90.00
_cell.angle_beta   90.00
_cell.angle_gamma   90.00
#
_symmetry.space_group_name_H-M   'P 1'
#
loop_
_entity.id
_entity.type
_entity.pdbx_description
1 polymer ?
#
loop_
_entity_poly.entity_id
_entity_poly.type
_entity_poly.pdbx_seq_one_letter_code
_entity_poly.pdbx_strand_id
1 'polypeptide(L)'
;MFGRCTRKEKCERSAEPRRFTWDIKQCVRLSVHPSNISVSQFSVTLILEAHNVPELSAGVNCTFEDLAEMDGLVEGNRIKCSSPAEKEVPRIIVDNGDHQIVQLYLKSKETGLVFANTSFVFYNCSVHKSCLSCVRSPYQCHWCKYRHDCTHDPRTCSFQEGRVKKPEVISEVRGQG
;
A
#
# COMPACT_ATOMS: atom_id res chain seq x y z
N MET A 1 -18.59 3.87 -18.73
CA MET A 1 -18.61 2.38 -18.69
C MET A 1 -17.17 1.85 -18.61
N PHE A 2 -16.47 2.08 -17.49
CA PHE A 2 -15.07 1.65 -17.30
C PHE A 2 -14.99 0.25 -16.66
N GLY A 3 -13.90 -0.49 -16.88
CA GLY A 3 -13.68 -1.80 -16.27
C GLY A 3 -14.51 -2.96 -16.86
N ARG A 4 -15.08 -2.81 -18.07
CA ARG A 4 -15.87 -3.84 -18.75
C ARG A 4 -15.33 -4.10 -20.15
N CYS A 5 -15.38 -5.36 -20.60
CA CYS A 5 -15.06 -5.74 -21.97
C CYS A 5 -16.33 -5.61 -22.84
N THR A 6 -16.32 -4.68 -23.80
CA THR A 6 -17.43 -4.45 -24.72
C THR A 6 -16.91 -4.11 -26.12
N ARG A 7 -17.80 -4.11 -27.11
CA ARG A 7 -17.47 -3.60 -28.46
C ARG A 7 -17.34 -2.07 -28.44
N LYS A 8 -16.51 -1.53 -29.34
CA LYS A 8 -16.23 -0.09 -29.41
C LYS A 8 -17.49 0.76 -29.55
N GLU A 9 -18.46 0.34 -30.38
CA GLU A 9 -19.74 1.05 -30.56
C GLU A 9 -20.64 1.04 -29.31
N LYS A 10 -20.43 0.10 -28.39
CA LYS A 10 -21.16 0.03 -27.11
C LYS A 10 -20.41 0.70 -25.95
N CYS A 11 -19.22 1.23 -26.21
CA CYS A 11 -18.44 1.96 -25.23
C CYS A 11 -18.69 3.46 -25.41
N GLU A 12 -19.36 4.05 -24.43
CA GLU A 12 -19.64 5.48 -24.38
C GLU A 12 -18.35 6.31 -24.43
N ARG A 13 -18.32 7.34 -25.28
CA ARG A 13 -17.14 8.21 -25.48
C ARG A 13 -15.87 7.47 -25.92
N SER A 14 -15.99 6.30 -26.59
CA SER A 14 -14.84 5.49 -27.04
C SER A 14 -13.93 6.16 -28.08
N ALA A 15 -14.36 7.27 -28.67
CA ALA A 15 -13.54 8.09 -29.57
C ALA A 15 -12.50 8.96 -28.84
N GLU A 16 -12.67 9.18 -27.53
CA GLU A 16 -11.77 10.03 -26.76
C GLU A 16 -10.45 9.33 -26.38
N PRO A 17 -9.35 10.09 -26.21
CA PRO A 17 -8.06 9.52 -25.86
C PRO A 17 -8.12 8.69 -24.57
N ARG A 18 -7.63 7.44 -24.65
CA ARG A 18 -7.50 6.52 -23.50
C ARG A 18 -8.82 6.13 -22.81
N ARG A 19 -9.98 6.33 -23.47
CA ARG A 19 -11.29 5.80 -22.99
C ARG A 19 -11.59 4.38 -23.45
N PHE A 20 -11.00 3.94 -24.56
CA PHE A 20 -11.13 2.57 -25.07
C PHE A 20 -9.74 1.98 -25.35
N THR A 21 -9.56 0.71 -25.03
CA THR A 21 -8.31 -0.05 -25.23
C THR A 21 -8.58 -1.28 -26.08
N TRP A 22 -7.65 -1.58 -26.99
CA TRP A 22 -7.69 -2.78 -27.84
C TRP A 22 -6.37 -3.56 -27.85
N ASP A 23 -5.30 -2.98 -27.29
CA ASP A 23 -3.99 -3.61 -27.11
C ASP A 23 -3.72 -3.75 -25.60
N ILE A 24 -3.19 -4.90 -25.17
CA ILE A 24 -2.80 -5.17 -23.79
C ILE A 24 -1.78 -4.14 -23.25
N LYS A 25 -0.96 -3.53 -24.12
CA LYS A 25 -0.02 -2.46 -23.75
C LYS A 25 -0.72 -1.18 -23.31
N GLN A 26 -1.98 -1.00 -23.71
CA GLN A 26 -2.82 0.15 -23.36
C GLN A 26 -3.67 -0.10 -22.11
N CYS A 27 -3.53 -1.25 -21.44
CA CYS A 27 -4.19 -1.49 -20.16
C CYS A 27 -3.74 -0.48 -19.10
N VAL A 28 -4.68 -0.08 -18.25
CA VAL A 28 -4.43 0.82 -17.13
C VAL A 28 -3.42 0.18 -16.18
N ARG A 29 -2.47 0.98 -15.71
CA ARG A 29 -1.51 0.57 -14.67
C ARG A 29 -1.53 1.58 -13.55
N LEU A 30 -1.54 1.08 -12.32
CA LEU A 30 -1.53 1.89 -11.12
C LEU A 30 -0.36 1.47 -10.24
N SER A 31 0.40 2.45 -9.77
CA SER A 31 1.41 2.27 -8.73
C SER A 31 1.14 3.21 -7.58
N VAL A 32 1.54 2.82 -6.37
CA VAL A 32 1.35 3.60 -5.15
C VAL A 32 2.66 3.69 -4.37
N HIS A 33 2.94 4.87 -3.82
CA HIS A 33 4.07 5.12 -2.96
C HIS A 33 3.68 5.92 -1.70
N PRO A 34 4.02 5.45 -0.48
CA PRO A 34 4.53 4.10 -0.19
C PRO A 34 3.49 3.01 -0.51
N SER A 35 3.92 1.78 -0.78
CA SER A 35 3.02 0.63 -1.03
C SER A 35 2.67 -0.17 0.23
N ASN A 36 3.27 0.20 1.36
CA ASN A 36 3.02 -0.40 2.65
C ASN A 36 3.21 0.61 3.78
N ILE A 37 2.41 0.48 4.84
CA ILE A 37 2.52 1.28 6.07
C ILE A 37 2.25 0.41 7.29
N SER A 38 2.78 0.80 8.46
CA SER A 38 2.44 0.13 9.70
C SER A 38 1.00 0.45 10.10
N VAL A 39 0.29 -0.47 10.75
CA VAL A 39 -1.06 -0.23 11.32
C VAL A 39 -1.12 0.93 12.31
N SER A 40 0.01 1.28 12.93
CA SER A 40 0.12 2.42 13.83
C SER A 40 0.38 3.75 13.09
N GLN A 41 0.57 3.70 11.76
CA GLN A 41 0.69 4.87 10.90
C GLN A 41 -0.65 5.07 10.17
N PHE A 42 -1.40 6.07 10.58
CA PHE A 42 -2.70 6.43 10.00
C PHE A 42 -2.65 7.81 9.36
N SER A 43 -3.60 8.10 8.47
CA SER A 43 -3.68 9.37 7.73
C SER A 43 -2.39 9.73 6.96
N VAL A 44 -1.67 8.73 6.47
CA VAL A 44 -0.43 8.90 5.70
C VAL A 44 -0.77 9.34 4.28
N THR A 45 -0.10 10.35 3.77
CA THR A 45 -0.25 10.76 2.37
C THR A 45 0.40 9.72 1.44
N LEU A 46 -0.42 9.12 0.58
CA LEU A 46 -0.03 8.23 -0.49
C LEU A 46 -0.04 8.97 -1.83
N ILE A 47 0.94 8.68 -2.67
CA ILE A 47 1.03 9.18 -4.03
C ILE A 47 0.81 8.02 -4.98
N LEU A 48 -0.28 8.08 -5.73
CA LEU A 48 -0.60 7.13 -6.78
C LEU A 48 -0.22 7.70 -8.15
N GLU A 49 0.33 6.87 -9.01
CA GLU A 49 0.63 7.21 -10.39
C GLU A 49 -0.14 6.27 -11.32
N ALA A 50 -0.98 6.86 -12.17
CA ALA A 50 -1.84 6.13 -13.09
C ALA A 50 -1.38 6.34 -14.53
N HIS A 51 -1.14 5.23 -15.23
CA HIS A 51 -0.77 5.23 -16.65
C HIS A 51 -1.91 4.69 -17.52
N ASN A 52 -1.94 5.13 -18.77
CA ASN A 52 -2.97 4.76 -19.75
C ASN A 52 -4.40 5.11 -19.30
N VAL A 53 -4.56 6.16 -18.50
CA VAL A 53 -5.87 6.66 -18.05
C VAL A 53 -6.36 7.84 -18.89
N PRO A 54 -7.69 8.01 -19.05
CA PRO A 54 -8.26 9.23 -19.59
C PRO A 54 -8.03 10.41 -18.63
N GLU A 55 -8.43 11.61 -19.04
CA GLU A 55 -8.39 12.78 -18.16
C GLU A 55 -9.24 12.57 -16.90
N LEU A 56 -8.69 12.90 -15.74
CA LEU A 56 -9.31 12.68 -14.42
C LEU A 56 -9.82 13.99 -13.77
N SER A 57 -10.14 15.01 -14.57
CA SER A 57 -10.55 16.33 -14.08
C SER A 57 -11.86 16.34 -13.29
N ALA A 58 -12.74 15.36 -13.50
CA ALA A 58 -13.93 15.15 -12.67
C ALA A 58 -13.60 14.71 -11.23
N GLY A 59 -12.35 14.30 -10.97
CA GLY A 59 -11.88 13.80 -9.68
C GLY A 59 -12.04 12.29 -9.52
N VAL A 60 -11.39 11.76 -8.49
CA VAL A 60 -11.36 10.34 -8.16
C VAL A 60 -11.45 10.12 -6.65
N ASN A 61 -11.95 8.95 -6.26
CA ASN A 61 -11.85 8.44 -4.90
C ASN A 61 -10.84 7.30 -4.85
N CYS A 62 -10.07 7.24 -3.76
CA CYS A 62 -9.21 6.11 -3.39
C CYS A 62 -9.99 5.21 -2.43
N THR A 63 -10.30 4.00 -2.86
CA THR A 63 -11.09 3.04 -2.07
C THR A 63 -10.19 1.88 -1.64
N PHE A 64 -10.02 1.68 -0.32
CA PHE A 64 -9.27 0.57 0.26
C PHE A 64 -10.27 -0.57 0.54
N GLU A 65 -10.43 -1.49 -0.42
CA GLU A 65 -11.44 -2.57 -0.37
C GLU A 65 -12.79 -2.09 0.18
N ASP A 66 -13.23 -2.65 1.31
CA ASP A 66 -14.42 -2.31 2.07
C ASP A 66 -14.12 -1.51 3.34
N LEU A 67 -12.87 -1.10 3.54
CA LEU A 67 -12.38 -0.45 4.76
C LEU A 67 -12.68 1.04 4.79
N ALA A 68 -12.37 1.74 3.70
CA ALA A 68 -12.51 3.19 3.62
C ALA A 68 -12.52 3.70 2.17
N GLU A 69 -13.19 4.83 1.95
CA GLU A 69 -13.16 5.58 0.70
C GLU A 69 -12.72 7.02 1.00
N MET A 70 -11.64 7.46 0.35
CA MET A 70 -11.00 8.75 0.59
C MET A 70 -11.02 9.60 -0.69
N ASP A 71 -11.16 10.91 -0.54
CA ASP A 71 -11.03 11.83 -1.67
C ASP A 71 -9.60 11.83 -2.23
N GLY A 72 -9.48 11.74 -3.55
CA GLY A 72 -8.21 11.83 -4.28
C GLY A 72 -8.02 13.20 -4.92
N LEU A 73 -6.93 13.86 -4.58
CA LEU A 73 -6.50 15.10 -5.23
C LEU A 73 -5.70 14.78 -6.48
N VAL A 74 -6.24 15.15 -7.65
CA VAL A 74 -5.62 14.89 -8.96
C VAL A 74 -4.68 16.05 -9.34
N GLU A 75 -3.41 15.73 -9.54
CA GLU A 75 -2.35 16.64 -10.00
C GLU A 75 -1.71 16.04 -11.27
N GLY A 76 -2.30 16.26 -12.44
CA GLY A 76 -1.85 15.66 -13.69
C GLY A 76 -2.10 14.15 -13.73
N ASN A 77 -1.03 13.34 -13.80
CA ASN A 77 -1.10 11.87 -13.73
C ASN A 77 -0.89 11.32 -12.31
N ARG A 78 -0.70 12.20 -11.32
CA ARG A 78 -0.50 11.83 -9.92
C ARG A 78 -1.79 12.08 -9.14
N ILE A 79 -2.10 11.17 -8.23
CA ILE A 79 -3.25 11.28 -7.34
C ILE A 79 -2.73 11.21 -5.92
N LYS A 80 -3.01 12.23 -5.11
CA LYS A 80 -2.70 12.24 -3.67
C LYS A 80 -3.93 11.78 -2.90
N CYS A 81 -3.77 10.77 -2.07
CA CYS A 81 -4.81 10.24 -1.19
C CYS A 81 -4.26 10.05 0.21
N SER A 82 -5.11 10.13 1.24
CA SER A 82 -4.72 9.74 2.60
C SER A 82 -5.02 8.27 2.83
N SER A 83 -4.17 7.57 3.59
CA SER A 83 -4.51 6.24 4.11
C SER A 83 -5.69 6.33 5.10
N PRO A 84 -6.39 5.22 5.37
CA PRO A 84 -7.51 5.20 6.31
C PRO A 84 -7.14 5.75 7.70
N ALA A 85 -8.13 6.28 8.42
CA ALA A 85 -7.95 6.75 9.79
C ALA A 85 -7.81 5.57 10.78
N GLU A 86 -7.26 5.81 11.97
CA GLU A 86 -7.01 4.77 12.99
C GLU A 86 -8.24 3.89 13.28
N LYS A 87 -9.44 4.47 13.28
CA LYS A 87 -10.70 3.74 13.55
C LYS A 87 -11.13 2.81 12.41
N GLU A 88 -10.62 3.05 11.21
CA GLU A 88 -10.98 2.37 9.95
C GLU A 88 -9.89 1.39 9.51
N VAL A 89 -8.65 1.54 10.02
CA VAL A 89 -7.59 0.56 9.80
C VAL A 89 -8.07 -0.78 10.34
N PRO A 90 -8.05 -1.86 9.53
CA PRO A 90 -8.58 -3.13 9.94
C PRO A 90 -7.88 -3.62 11.21
N ARG A 91 -8.68 -3.87 12.26
CA ARG A 91 -8.23 -4.60 13.45
C ARG A 91 -7.83 -6.04 13.14
N ILE A 92 -8.03 -6.49 11.90
CA ILE A 92 -7.84 -7.84 11.38
C ILE A 92 -6.38 -8.32 11.51
N ILE A 93 -5.40 -7.42 11.65
CA ILE A 93 -4.00 -7.83 11.91
C ILE A 93 -3.82 -8.42 13.32
N VAL A 94 -4.81 -8.33 14.21
CA VAL A 94 -4.74 -8.99 15.51
C VAL A 94 -4.93 -10.51 15.38
N ASP A 95 -5.66 -10.99 14.37
CA ASP A 95 -6.08 -12.40 14.30
C ASP A 95 -5.36 -13.23 13.22
N ASN A 96 -4.84 -12.64 12.13
CA ASN A 96 -4.47 -13.40 10.92
C ASN A 96 -3.02 -13.27 10.39
N GLY A 97 -2.11 -12.53 11.04
CA GLY A 97 -0.69 -12.48 10.63
C GLY A 97 0.04 -11.19 11.00
N ASP A 98 1.28 -11.05 10.52
CA ASP A 98 2.09 -9.83 10.68
C ASP A 98 1.81 -8.76 9.62
N HIS A 99 0.99 -9.09 8.62
CA HIS A 99 0.53 -8.18 7.59
C HIS A 99 -0.81 -8.58 6.99
N GLN A 100 -1.45 -7.62 6.33
CA GLN A 100 -2.64 -7.79 5.52
C GLN A 100 -2.44 -7.08 4.18
N ILE A 101 -2.67 -7.80 3.09
CA ILE A 101 -2.71 -7.23 1.74
C ILE A 101 -4.15 -6.83 1.45
N VAL A 102 -4.35 -5.59 1.03
CA VAL A 102 -5.64 -5.05 0.59
C VAL A 102 -5.52 -4.51 -0.83
N GLN A 103 -6.62 -4.53 -1.58
CA GLN A 103 -6.72 -3.86 -2.87
C GLN A 103 -7.06 -2.37 -2.71
N LEU A 104 -6.20 -1.50 -3.22
CA LEU A 104 -6.44 -0.07 -3.35
C LEU A 104 -6.98 0.21 -4.75
N TYR A 105 -8.23 0.66 -4.83
CA TYR A 105 -8.95 0.98 -6.05
C TYR A 105 -8.98 2.48 -6.32
N LEU A 106 -8.94 2.86 -7.61
CA LEU A 106 -9.35 4.19 -8.05
C LEU A 106 -10.75 4.14 -8.65
N LYS A 107 -11.63 4.98 -8.10
CA LYS A 107 -13.03 5.12 -8.50
C LYS A 107 -13.25 6.51 -9.12
N SER A 108 -13.78 6.54 -10.34
CA SER A 108 -14.05 7.78 -11.06
C SER A 108 -15.28 8.48 -10.49
N LYS A 109 -15.20 9.78 -10.19
CA LYS A 109 -16.37 10.57 -9.78
C LYS A 109 -17.34 10.85 -10.93
N GLU A 110 -16.87 10.86 -12.18
CA GLU A 110 -17.70 11.02 -13.39
C GLU A 110 -18.70 9.86 -13.54
N THR A 111 -18.25 8.64 -13.26
CA THR A 111 -19.02 7.41 -13.58
C THR A 111 -19.40 6.58 -12.36
N GLY A 112 -18.81 6.83 -11.20
CA GLY A 112 -18.96 6.01 -9.99
C GLY A 112 -18.29 4.63 -10.08
N LEU A 113 -17.55 4.34 -11.15
CA LEU A 113 -16.96 3.02 -11.41
C LEU A 113 -15.48 2.97 -11.05
N VAL A 114 -15.06 1.80 -10.56
CA VAL A 114 -13.65 1.45 -10.40
C VAL A 114 -13.01 1.20 -11.76
N PHE A 115 -11.82 1.75 -11.98
CA PHE A 115 -11.12 1.62 -13.27
C PHE A 115 -9.65 1.17 -13.14
N ALA A 116 -9.07 1.23 -11.94
CA ALA A 116 -7.71 0.80 -11.67
C ALA A 116 -7.59 0.23 -10.26
N ASN A 117 -6.62 -0.66 -10.03
CA ASN A 117 -6.29 -1.18 -8.72
C ASN A 117 -4.79 -1.45 -8.56
N THR A 118 -4.35 -1.54 -7.31
CA THR A 118 -3.02 -2.01 -6.92
C THR A 118 -3.10 -2.65 -5.55
N SER A 119 -2.17 -3.55 -5.23
CA SER A 119 -2.03 -4.06 -3.87
C SER A 119 -1.39 -3.02 -2.95
N PHE A 120 -1.87 -2.95 -1.72
CA PHE A 120 -1.35 -2.13 -0.64
C PHE A 120 -1.27 -2.98 0.64
N VAL A 121 -0.24 -2.76 1.46
CA VAL A 121 0.01 -3.62 2.63
C VAL A 121 -0.04 -2.84 3.93
N PHE A 122 -0.83 -3.33 4.88
CA PHE A 122 -0.74 -2.93 6.27
C PHE A 122 0.08 -3.97 7.04
N TYR A 123 1.08 -3.57 7.82
CA TYR A 123 1.89 -4.48 8.63
C TYR A 123 1.92 -4.09 10.10
N ASN A 124 2.15 -5.07 10.98
CA ASN A 124 2.19 -4.86 12.42
C ASN A 124 3.43 -5.49 13.04
N CYS A 125 4.47 -4.69 13.27
CA CYS A 125 5.70 -5.17 13.91
C CYS A 125 5.46 -5.71 15.33
N SER A 126 4.45 -5.21 16.07
CA SER A 126 4.20 -5.54 17.47
C SER A 126 3.78 -7.00 17.72
N VAL A 127 3.42 -7.73 16.66
CA VAL A 127 3.10 -9.17 16.74
C VAL A 127 4.37 -10.01 16.94
N HIS A 128 5.53 -9.53 16.50
CA HIS A 128 6.79 -10.25 16.65
C HIS A 128 7.27 -10.17 18.10
N LYS A 129 7.23 -11.31 18.81
CA LYS A 129 7.63 -11.41 20.23
C LYS A 129 9.10 -11.81 20.44
N SER A 130 9.87 -11.96 19.36
CA SER A 130 11.30 -12.29 19.44
C SER A 130 12.12 -11.44 18.48
N CYS A 131 13.37 -11.16 18.87
CA CYS A 131 14.32 -10.43 18.04
C CYS A 131 14.43 -11.05 16.65
N LEU A 132 14.60 -12.37 16.57
CA LEU A 132 14.79 -13.08 15.30
C LEU A 132 13.56 -12.95 14.38
N SER A 133 12.35 -13.04 14.92
CA SER A 133 11.13 -12.87 14.13
C SER A 133 10.98 -11.42 13.64
N CYS A 134 11.26 -10.45 14.50
CA CYS A 134 11.18 -9.02 14.20
C CYS A 134 12.12 -8.61 13.06
N VAL A 135 13.40 -8.98 13.15
CA VAL A 135 14.43 -8.60 12.15
C VAL A 135 14.35 -9.41 10.85
N ARG A 136 13.59 -10.51 10.84
CA ARG A 136 13.29 -11.30 9.63
C ARG A 136 12.05 -10.83 8.90
N SER A 137 11.28 -9.91 9.49
CA SER A 137 10.12 -9.32 8.83
C SER A 137 10.55 -8.70 7.50
N PRO A 138 9.80 -8.90 6.40
CA PRO A 138 10.09 -8.23 5.13
C PRO A 138 9.80 -6.72 5.19
N TYR A 139 9.14 -6.26 6.28
CA TYR A 139 8.80 -4.87 6.52
C TYR A 139 9.86 -4.15 7.37
N GLN A 140 9.74 -2.84 7.50
CA GLN A 140 10.71 -2.00 8.23
C GLN A 140 10.54 -2.09 9.75
N CYS A 141 10.68 -3.29 10.31
CA CYS A 141 10.61 -3.54 11.74
C CYS A 141 11.99 -3.44 12.41
N HIS A 142 11.98 -3.06 13.68
CA HIS A 142 13.14 -2.85 14.54
C HIS A 142 12.90 -3.50 15.89
N TRP A 143 13.86 -4.28 16.38
CA TRP A 143 13.81 -4.84 17.73
C TRP A 143 14.46 -3.88 18.73
N CYS A 144 13.76 -3.55 19.81
CA CYS A 144 14.28 -2.76 20.91
C CYS A 144 14.82 -3.68 22.01
N LYS A 145 16.15 -3.89 22.04
CA LYS A 145 16.83 -4.83 22.96
C LYS A 145 16.41 -4.68 24.43
N TYR A 146 16.30 -3.45 24.92
CA TYR A 146 16.02 -3.15 26.33
C TYR A 146 14.52 -3.14 26.68
N ARG A 147 13.66 -2.83 25.71
CA ARG A 147 12.20 -2.89 25.90
C ARG A 147 11.62 -4.28 25.65
N HIS A 148 12.40 -5.13 24.98
CA HIS A 148 12.00 -6.48 24.60
C HIS A 148 10.74 -6.50 23.70
N ASP A 149 10.61 -5.50 22.83
CA ASP A 149 9.51 -5.35 21.88
C ASP A 149 9.99 -5.05 20.46
N CYS A 150 9.11 -5.30 19.49
CA CYS A 150 9.32 -5.02 18.07
C CYS A 150 8.45 -3.84 17.64
N THR A 151 9.04 -2.89 16.92
CA THR A 151 8.40 -1.63 16.54
C THR A 151 8.72 -1.24 15.10
N HIS A 152 7.81 -0.51 14.45
CA HIS A 152 8.09 0.12 13.16
C HIS A 152 8.84 1.47 13.31
N ASP A 153 8.81 2.06 14.52
CA ASP A 153 9.46 3.33 14.81
C ASP A 153 10.63 3.14 15.80
N PRO A 154 11.89 3.11 15.33
CA PRO A 154 13.05 2.91 16.19
C PRO A 154 13.26 4.02 17.23
N ARG A 155 12.61 5.19 17.07
CA ARG A 155 12.65 6.28 18.07
C ARG A 155 11.93 5.91 19.36
N THR A 156 11.06 4.90 19.33
CA THR A 156 10.35 4.40 20.51
C THR A 156 11.21 3.46 21.39
N CYS A 157 12.39 3.04 20.92
CA CYS A 157 13.36 2.31 21.74
C CYS A 157 14.04 3.23 22.78
N SER A 158 14.40 2.69 23.95
CA SER A 158 15.01 3.46 25.05
C SER A 158 16.34 4.14 24.69
N PHE A 159 17.18 3.49 23.87
CA PHE A 159 18.51 3.98 23.48
C PHE A 159 18.81 3.64 22.02
N GLN A 160 19.75 4.36 21.40
CA GLN A 160 20.11 4.13 20.00
C GLN A 160 20.81 2.79 19.80
N GLU A 161 21.69 2.43 20.74
CA GLU A 161 22.48 1.19 20.79
C GLU A 161 21.59 -0.06 20.98
N GLY A 162 20.35 0.12 21.43
CA GLY A 162 19.37 -0.95 21.60
C GLY A 162 18.57 -1.29 20.35
N ARG A 163 18.80 -0.60 19.22
CA ARG A 163 18.01 -0.75 17.98
C ARG A 163 18.64 -1.82 17.07
N VAL A 164 17.96 -2.94 16.88
CA VAL A 164 18.44 -4.03 16.03
C VAL A 164 17.58 -4.13 14.77
N LYS A 165 18.19 -4.06 13.58
CA LYS A 165 17.51 -4.16 12.27
C LYS A 165 17.83 -5.44 11.49
N LYS A 166 18.96 -6.09 11.79
CA LYS A 166 19.38 -7.33 11.13
C LYS A 166 19.77 -8.34 12.20
N PRO A 167 19.55 -9.64 11.96
CA PRO A 167 20.19 -10.64 12.80
C PRO A 167 21.70 -10.44 12.66
N GLU A 168 22.43 -10.38 13.78
CA GLU A 168 23.89 -10.43 13.73
C GLU A 168 24.25 -11.75 13.02
N VAL A 169 24.90 -11.64 11.88
CA VAL A 169 25.42 -12.80 11.18
C VAL A 169 26.54 -13.33 12.07
N ILE A 170 26.29 -14.45 12.77
CA ILE A 170 27.37 -15.23 13.34
C ILE A 170 28.14 -15.75 12.13
N SER A 171 29.25 -15.09 11.79
CA SER A 171 30.22 -15.65 10.87
C SER A 171 30.74 -16.94 11.48
N GLU A 172 30.25 -18.08 11.00
CA GLU A 172 30.85 -19.38 11.26
C GLU A 172 32.30 -19.31 10.77
N VAL A 173 33.23 -19.20 11.72
CA VAL A 173 34.64 -19.45 11.46
C VAL A 173 34.72 -20.92 11.07
N ARG A 174 34.82 -21.22 9.77
CA ARG A 174 35.26 -22.54 9.32
C ARG A 174 36.65 -22.76 9.90
N GLY A 175 36.72 -23.53 10.99
CA GLY A 175 37.95 -24.16 11.43
C GLY A 175 38.43 -25.07 10.31
N GLN A 176 39.52 -24.67 9.65
CA GLN A 176 40.38 -25.61 8.94
C GLN A 176 41.24 -26.28 9.99
N GLY A 177 41.00 -27.58 10.20
CA GLY A 177 41.87 -28.52 10.89
C GLY A 177 41.96 -29.76 10.03
#